data_AF-A0A1G7CT63-F1
#
_entry.id   AF-A0A1G7CT63-F1
#
_cell.length_a   1.000
_cell.length_b   1.000
_cell.length_c   1.000
_cell.angle_alpha   90.00
_cell.angle_beta   90.00
_cell.angle_gamma   90.00
#
_symmetry.space_group_name_H-M   'P 1'
#
loop_
_entity.id
_entity.type
_entity.pdbx_description
1 polymer ?
#
loop_
_entity_poly.entity_id
_entity_poly.type
_entity_poly.pdbx_seq_one_letter_code
_entity_poly.pdbx_strand_id
1 'polypeptide(L)' 'MIVTVGDSQAMETLVLLALAFLVGVQAFPLSPTWRRRGLIVGAVCLGGAILLAVAAYLW' A
#
# COMPACT_ATOMS: atom_id res chain seq x y z
N MET A 1 -9.25 6.54 -24.56
CA MET A 1 -8.54 5.97 -23.40
C MET A 1 -9.60 5.42 -22.46
N ILE A 2 -9.96 4.15 -22.62
CA ILE A 2 -10.91 3.48 -21.73
C ILE A 2 -10.09 3.12 -20.51
N VAL A 3 -10.14 3.95 -19.46
CA VAL A 3 -9.69 3.54 -18.13
C VAL A 3 -10.59 2.37 -17.77
N THR A 4 -10.06 1.16 -17.86
CA THR A 4 -10.86 -0.03 -17.60
C THR A 4 -11.22 0.00 -16.12
N VAL A 5 -12.47 -0.32 -15.81
CA VAL A 5 -13.00 -0.32 -14.44
C VAL A 5 -12.13 -1.16 -13.48
N GLY A 6 -11.32 -2.09 -14.02
CA GLY A 6 -10.31 -2.84 -13.29
C GLY A 6 -9.15 -1.99 -12.75
N ASP A 7 -8.66 -1.00 -13.49
CA ASP A 7 -7.56 -0.12 -13.05
C ASP A 7 -7.98 0.76 -11.86
N SER A 8 -9.21 1.30 -11.90
CA SER A 8 -9.75 2.09 -10.80
C SER A 8 -9.99 1.25 -9.54
N GLN A 9 -10.46 0.01 -9.69
CA GLN A 9 -10.66 -0.91 -8.56
C GLN A 9 -9.34 -1.38 -7.94
N ALA A 10 -8.30 -1.59 -8.76
CA ALA A 10 -6.96 -1.92 -8.29
C ALA A 10 -6.35 -0.78 -7.47
N MET A 11 -6.55 0.47 -7.91
CA MET A 11 -6.14 1.64 -7.14
C MET A 11 -6.90 1.76 -5.81
N GLU A 12 -8.22 1.58 -5.80
CA GLU A 12 -9.03 1.64 -4.57
C GLU A 12 -8.63 0.55 -3.57
N THR A 13 -8.41 -0.68 -4.01
CA THR A 13 -7.98 -1.78 -3.12
C THR A 13 -6.60 -1.53 -2.53
N LEU A 14 -5.64 -1.01 -3.31
CA LEU A 14 -4.32 -0.64 -2.79
C LEU A 14 -4.41 0.48 -1.73
N VAL A 15 -5.27 1.48 -1.96
CA VAL A 15 -5.50 2.58 -1.01
C VAL A 15 -6.16 2.07 0.28
N LEU A 16 -7.17 1.21 0.17
CA LEU A 16 -7.84 0.60 1.33
C LEU A 16 -6.88 -0.29 2.13
N LEU A 17 -6.02 -1.05 1.45
CA LEU A 17 -4.99 -1.87 2.09
C LEU A 17 -3.98 -0.99 2.84
N ALA A 18 -3.55 0.12 2.23
CA ALA A 18 -2.64 1.08 2.85
C ALA A 18 -3.25 1.72 4.12
N LEU A 19 -4.52 2.12 4.05
CA LEU A 19 -5.27 2.66 5.19
C LEU A 19 -5.43 1.64 6.31
N ALA A 20 -5.79 0.39 5.98
CA ALA A 20 -5.93 -0.69 6.95
C ALA A 20 -4.59 -0.98 7.67
N PHE A 21 -3.48 -0.94 6.94
CA PHE A 21 -2.14 -1.11 7.52
C PHE A 21 -1.80 0.04 8.47
N LEU A 22 -2.06 1.29 8.07
CA LEU A 22 -1.84 2.48 8.91
C LEU A 22 -2.67 2.43 10.20
N VAL A 23 -3.95 2.08 10.09
CA VAL A 23 -4.85 1.96 11.24
C VAL A 23 -4.43 0.80 12.15
N GLY A 24 -4.09 -0.36 11.59
CA GLY A 24 -3.63 -1.52 12.36
C GLY A 24 -2.35 -1.25 13.16
N VAL A 25 -1.41 -0.52 12.56
CA VAL A 25 -0.16 -0.09 13.22
C VAL A 25 -0.41 0.94 14.33
N GLN A 26 -1.44 1.79 14.19
CA GLN A 26 -1.84 2.77 15.21
C GLN A 26 -2.65 2.14 16.35
N ALA A 27 -3.48 1.13 16.05
CA ALA A 27 -4.39 0.50 16.99
C ALA A 27 -3.72 -0.50 17.93
N PHE A 28 -2.66 -1.18 17.48
CA PHE A 28 -1.93 -2.11 18.34
C PHE A 28 -0.86 -1.37 19.17
N PRO A 29 -0.81 -1.56 20.51
CA PRO A 29 0.25 -1.03 21.36
C PRO A 29 1.54 -1.83 21.13
N LEU A 30 2.17 -1.63 19.97
CA LEU A 30 3.49 -2.16 19.64
C LEU A 30 4.54 -1.28 20.28
N SER A 31 5.61 -1.89 20.79
CA SER A 31 6.77 -1.11 21.22
C SER A 31 7.24 -0.18 20.08
N PRO A 32 7.75 1.02 20.38
CA PRO A 32 8.11 2.02 19.37
C PRO A 32 9.10 1.50 18.31
N THR A 33 9.95 0.55 18.68
CA THR A 33 10.92 -0.10 17.78
C THR A 33 10.25 -1.02 16.75
N TRP A 34 9.28 -1.83 17.19
CA TRP A 34 8.50 -2.72 16.31
C TRP A 34 7.56 -1.93 15.41
N ARG A 35 6.98 -0.83 15.90
CA ARG A 35 6.15 0.08 15.11
C ARG A 35 6.92 0.74 13.97
N ARG A 36 8.14 1.25 14.23
CA ARG A 36 9.02 1.81 13.18
C ARG A 36 9.40 0.76 12.14
N ARG A 37 9.78 -0.44 12.56
CA ARG A 37 10.13 -1.53 11.63
C ARG A 37 8.94 -1.94 10.75
N GLY A 38 7.75 -2.08 11.34
CA GLY A 38 6.52 -2.36 10.61
C GLY A 38 6.16 -1.28 9.59
N LEU A 39 6.30 -0.01 9.96
CA LEU A 39 6.09 1.12 9.03
C LEU A 39 7.10 1.14 7.89
N ILE A 40 8.38 0.88 8.16
CA ILE A 40 9.43 0.85 7.13
C ILE A 40 9.17 -0.29 6.15
N VAL A 41 8.92 -1.50 6.63
CA VAL A 41 8.63 -2.67 5.78
C VAL A 41 7.34 -2.44 4.98
N GLY A 42 6.29 -1.94 5.63
CA GLY A 42 5.04 -1.58 4.98
C GLY A 42 5.24 -0.55 3.87
N ALA A 43 5.97 0.53 4.14
CA ALA A 43 6.27 1.58 3.16
C ALA A 43 7.09 1.04 1.96
N VAL A 44 8.07 0.17 2.21
CA VAL A 44 8.87 -0.46 1.15
C VAL A 44 8.01 -1.37 0.27
N CYS A 45 7.15 -2.21 0.87
CA CYS A 45 6.22 -3.04 0.11
C CYS A 45 5.23 -2.20 -0.70
N LEU A 46 4.69 -1.12 -0.13
CA LEU A 46 3.73 -0.26 -0.80
C LEU A 46 4.38 0.49 -1.98
N GLY A 47 5.57 1.04 -1.77
CA GLY A 47 6.35 1.70 -2.83
C GLY A 47 6.72 0.74 -3.96
N GLY A 48 7.12 -0.49 -3.62
CA GLY A 48 7.41 -1.54 -4.60
C GLY A 48 6.19 -1.96 -5.42
N ALA A 49 5.03 -2.14 -4.78
CA ALA A 49 3.78 -2.46 -5.45
C ALA A 49 3.32 -1.35 -6.41
N ILE A 50 3.46 -0.08 -6.01
CA ILE A 50 3.14 1.07 -6.87
C ILE A 50 4.08 1.12 -8.08
N LEU A 51 5.39 0.97 -7.88
CA LEU A 51 6.36 0.97 -8.99
C LEU A 51 6.10 -0.17 -9.96
N LEU A 52 5.79 -1.37 -9.47
CA LEU A 52 5.44 -2.52 -10.29
C LEU A 52 4.15 -2.28 -11.08
N ALA A 53 3.12 -1.71 -10.44
CA ALA A 53 1.85 -1.38 -11.10
C ALA A 53 2.03 -0.31 -12.19
N VAL A 54 2.84 0.73 -11.92
CA VAL A 54 3.16 1.76 -12.91
C VAL A 54 3.97 1.17 -14.08
N ALA A 55 4.96 0.31 -13.79
CA ALA A 55 5.74 -0.37 -14.83
C ALA A 55 4.86 -1.27 -15.70
N ALA A 56 3.90 -1.99 -15.08
CA ALA A 56 2.93 -2.82 -15.80
C ALA A 56 1.93 -1.99 -16.64
N TYR A 57 1.63 -0.75 -16.24
CA TYR A 57 0.75 0.14 -16.99
C TYR A 57 1.46 0.82 -18.19
N LEU A 58 2.78 0.97 -18.12
CA LEU A 58 3.59 1.62 -19.17
C LEU A 58 3.96 0.69 -20.33
N TRP A 59 3.73 -0.63 -20.20
CA TRP A 59 4.03 -1.65 -21.21
C TRP A 59 2.75 -2.14 -21.89
#